data_AF-A0A534IWU1-F1
#
_entry.id   AF-A0A534IWU1-F1
#
_cell.length_a   1.000
_cell.length_b   1.000
_cell.length_c   1.000
_cell.angle_alpha   90.00
_cell.angle_beta   90.00
_cell.angle_gamma   90.00
#
_symmetry.space_group_name_H-M   'P 1'
#
loop_
_entity.id
_entity.type
_entity.pdbx_description
1 polymer ?
#
loop_
_entity_poly.entity_id
_entity_poly.type
_entity_poly.pdbx_seq_one_letter_code
_entity_poly.pdbx_strand_id
1 'polypeptide(L)'
;MDTARGALIFEYRPIPVSPMSVALLILFALVTFVLGPLASPPELWPLGGLCFVPFLFLSAVVLLSRPSPTRIHEGGIEVSLPLWRRLVGGKRYHPWEEVANVFPASYEVSGAFLSPFASSAGTLVHTGIGLETVAGDRVVVRFTPGAIRAFRGETEGYVRTMDAVREVLRARGRSLVTNVRRYTDTEVQGMAERAREPLLGMASIVLAFLIPPALVAAVFLVLGTGPFAFLLAVIGAVLPPTISIAVTLRRSRRRNLLLSELS
;
A
#
# COMPACT_ATOMS: atom_id res chain seq x y z
N MET A 1 19.37 -22.06 -14.00
CA MET A 1 18.07 -21.83 -14.68
C MET A 1 17.89 -20.35 -15.06
N ASP A 2 18.95 -19.62 -15.47
CA ASP A 2 18.91 -18.18 -15.77
C ASP A 2 18.83 -17.84 -17.27
N THR A 3 18.97 -18.84 -18.16
CA THR A 3 19.07 -18.60 -19.61
C THR A 3 17.79 -18.09 -20.25
N ALA A 4 16.62 -18.35 -19.66
CA ALA A 4 15.33 -17.90 -20.21
C ALA A 4 15.03 -16.40 -19.97
N ARG A 5 15.76 -15.74 -19.05
CA ARG A 5 15.51 -14.34 -18.71
C ARG A 5 16.36 -13.36 -19.51
N GLY A 6 17.52 -13.80 -20.01
CA GLY A 6 18.49 -12.92 -20.67
C GLY A 6 19.14 -11.93 -19.70
N ALA A 7 19.91 -10.98 -20.25
CA ALA A 7 20.69 -10.03 -19.47
C ALA A 7 19.81 -9.07 -18.65
N LEU A 8 20.32 -8.64 -17.49
CA LEU A 8 19.70 -7.58 -16.69
C LEU A 8 20.05 -6.22 -17.32
N ILE A 9 19.02 -5.48 -17.74
CA ILE A 9 19.15 -4.15 -18.35
C ILE A 9 19.10 -3.06 -17.30
N PHE A 10 18.18 -3.17 -16.33
CA PHE A 10 18.00 -2.15 -15.30
C PHE A 10 17.45 -2.74 -14.00
N GLU A 11 17.87 -2.19 -12.86
CA GLU A 11 17.35 -2.53 -11.53
C GLU A 11 16.93 -1.26 -10.78
N TYR A 12 15.67 -1.25 -10.36
CA TYR A 12 15.14 -0.25 -9.43
C TYR A 12 14.95 -0.86 -8.04
N ARG A 13 15.51 -0.22 -7.02
CA ARG A 13 15.34 -0.59 -5.61
C ARG A 13 14.40 0.39 -4.91
N PRO A 14 13.16 -0.01 -4.60
CA PRO A 14 12.25 0.83 -3.83
C PRO A 14 12.78 1.08 -2.41
N ILE A 15 12.39 2.19 -1.78
CA ILE A 15 12.72 2.43 -0.37
C ILE A 15 12.07 1.31 0.48
N PRO A 16 12.84 0.66 1.38
CA PRO A 16 12.37 -0.53 2.08
C PRO A 16 11.24 -0.25 3.08
N VAL A 17 11.19 0.97 3.64
CA VAL A 17 10.24 1.38 4.67
C VAL A 17 9.79 2.81 4.40
N SER A 18 8.47 3.06 4.47
CA SER A 18 7.94 4.41 4.27
C SER A 18 8.30 5.34 5.46
N PRO A 19 8.48 6.66 5.25
CA PRO A 19 8.73 7.60 6.34
C PRO A 19 7.66 7.54 7.45
N MET A 20 6.40 7.33 7.08
CA MET A 20 5.29 7.17 8.02
C MET A 20 5.41 5.90 8.87
N SER A 21 5.84 4.78 8.27
CA SER A 21 6.12 3.55 9.01
C SER A 21 7.27 3.74 10.00
N VAL A 22 8.31 4.49 9.63
CA VAL A 22 9.41 4.84 10.54
C VAL A 22 8.90 5.72 11.69
N ALA A 23 8.11 6.75 11.40
CA ALA A 23 7.53 7.63 12.41
C ALA A 23 6.66 6.87 13.42
N LEU A 24 5.81 5.94 12.94
CA LEU A 24 5.02 5.08 13.82
C LEU A 24 5.90 4.14 14.64
N LEU A 25 6.94 3.54 14.06
CA LEU A 25 7.87 2.70 14.82
C LEU A 25 8.54 3.48 15.95
N ILE A 26 9.00 4.71 15.68
CA ILE A 26 9.59 5.60 16.69
C ILE A 26 8.56 5.93 17.77
N LEU A 27 7.33 6.30 17.39
CA LEU A 27 6.27 6.63 18.34
C LEU A 27 5.92 5.44 19.25
N PHE A 28 5.70 4.26 18.68
CA PHE A 28 5.40 3.06 19.46
C PHE A 28 6.59 2.64 20.31
N ALA A 29 7.83 2.78 19.83
CA ALA A 29 9.01 2.54 20.64
C ALA A 29 9.08 3.50 21.83
N LEU A 30 8.81 4.80 21.63
CA LEU A 30 8.80 5.79 22.70
C LEU A 30 7.70 5.50 23.73
N VAL A 31 6.48 5.23 23.26
CA VAL A 31 5.34 4.92 24.14
C VAL A 31 5.60 3.65 24.94
N THR A 32 6.09 2.59 24.30
CA THR A 32 6.31 1.29 24.94
C THR A 32 7.56 1.28 25.81
N PHE A 33 8.70 1.79 25.37
CA PHE A 33 9.96 1.61 26.10
C PHE A 33 10.34 2.78 27.03
N VAL A 34 9.69 3.95 26.89
CA VAL A 34 10.00 5.15 27.70
C VAL A 34 8.79 5.59 28.51
N LEU A 35 7.67 5.91 27.86
CA LEU A 35 6.51 6.47 28.56
C LEU A 35 5.78 5.42 29.40
N GLY A 36 5.65 4.19 28.92
CA GLY A 36 5.01 3.09 29.65
C GLY A 36 5.62 2.85 31.03
N PRO A 37 6.94 2.61 31.14
CA PRO A 37 7.62 2.45 32.44
C PRO A 37 7.54 3.68 33.34
N LEU A 38 7.49 4.89 32.77
CA LEU A 38 7.45 6.14 33.55
C LEU A 38 6.05 6.51 34.05
N ALA A 39 5.01 6.16 33.29
CA ALA A 39 3.63 6.57 33.56
C ALA A 39 2.79 5.47 34.24
N SER A 40 3.23 4.21 34.20
CA SER A 40 2.49 3.09 34.77
C SER A 40 3.09 2.68 36.13
N PRO A 41 2.26 2.36 37.13
CA PRO A 41 2.73 1.75 38.38
C PRO A 41 3.55 0.49 38.12
N PRO A 42 4.60 0.20 38.93
CA PRO A 42 5.45 -0.97 38.75
C PRO A 42 4.67 -2.30 38.75
N GLU A 43 3.54 -2.38 39.44
CA GLU A 43 2.71 -3.60 39.46
C GLU A 43 1.95 -3.84 38.16
N LEU A 44 1.70 -2.78 37.38
CA LEU A 44 0.96 -2.84 36.12
C LEU A 44 1.88 -2.92 34.91
N TRP A 45 3.12 -2.43 34.98
CA TRP A 45 4.09 -2.53 33.90
C TRP A 45 4.91 -3.85 33.98
N PRO A 46 5.07 -4.64 32.91
CA PRO A 46 4.71 -4.41 31.51
C PRO A 46 3.39 -5.09 31.07
N LEU A 47 2.39 -5.16 31.94
CA LEU A 47 1.12 -5.87 31.70
C LEU A 47 1.35 -7.31 31.22
N GLY A 48 2.24 -8.05 31.90
CA GLY A 48 2.63 -9.40 31.49
C GLY A 48 3.27 -9.50 30.09
N GLY A 49 3.76 -8.38 29.55
CA GLY A 49 4.36 -8.27 28.22
C GLY A 49 3.39 -7.85 27.11
N LEU A 50 2.10 -7.67 27.41
CA LEU A 50 1.10 -7.27 26.41
C LEU A 50 1.35 -5.87 25.83
N CYS A 51 2.02 -4.98 26.58
CA CYS A 51 2.38 -3.64 26.10
C CYS A 51 3.36 -3.65 24.92
N PHE A 52 4.08 -4.75 24.68
CA PHE A 52 5.01 -4.90 23.55
C PHE A 52 4.31 -5.41 22.27
N VAL A 53 3.13 -5.99 22.39
CA VAL A 53 2.40 -6.60 21.24
C VAL A 53 2.18 -5.59 20.11
N PRO A 54 1.73 -4.34 20.35
CA PRO A 54 1.52 -3.39 19.25
C PRO A 54 2.82 -3.02 18.52
N PHE A 55 3.93 -2.89 19.24
CA PHE A 55 5.24 -2.61 18.65
C PHE A 55 5.76 -3.80 17.84
N LEU A 56 5.64 -5.02 18.37
CA LEU A 56 6.02 -6.25 17.66
C LEU A 56 5.17 -6.46 16.40
N PHE A 57 3.86 -6.24 16.51
CA PHE A 57 2.95 -6.33 15.38
C PHE A 57 3.31 -5.32 14.28
N LEU A 58 3.53 -4.05 14.64
CA LEU A 58 3.94 -3.03 13.67
C LEU A 58 5.28 -3.39 13.02
N SER A 59 6.24 -3.87 13.80
CA SER A 59 7.55 -4.32 13.29
C SER A 59 7.41 -5.47 12.29
N ALA A 60 6.57 -6.46 12.59
CA ALA A 60 6.27 -7.57 11.70
C ALA A 60 5.59 -7.06 10.41
N VAL A 61 4.62 -6.16 10.50
CA VAL A 61 3.94 -5.56 9.34
C VAL A 61 4.94 -4.81 8.45
N VAL A 62 5.85 -4.02 9.03
CA VAL A 62 6.89 -3.30 8.29
C VAL A 62 7.84 -4.27 7.58
N LEU A 63 8.28 -5.33 8.26
CA LEU A 63 9.15 -6.35 7.69
C LEU A 63 8.48 -7.10 6.53
N LEU A 64 7.23 -7.53 6.73
CA LEU A 64 6.43 -8.24 5.73
C LEU A 64 6.08 -7.36 4.53
N SER A 65 6.02 -6.05 4.72
CA SER A 65 5.74 -5.08 3.65
C SER A 65 6.98 -4.69 2.83
N ARG A 66 8.18 -5.19 3.20
CA ARG A 66 9.42 -4.83 2.48
C ARG A 66 9.36 -5.25 1.01
N PRO A 67 9.46 -4.29 0.08
CA PRO A 67 9.41 -4.56 -1.36
C PRO A 67 10.69 -5.23 -1.85
N SER A 68 10.57 -6.14 -2.83
CA SER A 68 11.70 -6.60 -3.63
C SER A 68 12.08 -5.56 -4.70
N PRO A 69 13.30 -5.61 -5.27
CA PRO A 69 13.66 -4.81 -6.43
C PRO A 69 12.75 -5.10 -7.64
N THR A 70 12.51 -4.08 -8.45
CA THR A 70 12.00 -4.23 -9.82
C THR A 70 13.20 -4.41 -10.74
N ARG A 71 13.18 -5.43 -11.61
CA ARG A 71 14.28 -5.71 -12.55
C ARG A 71 13.76 -5.83 -13.96
N ILE A 72 14.41 -5.15 -14.89
CA ILE A 72 14.15 -5.23 -16.33
C ILE A 72 15.20 -6.15 -16.92
N HIS A 73 14.74 -7.26 -17.49
CA HIS A 73 15.57 -8.19 -18.23
C HIS A 73 15.23 -8.14 -19.72
N GLU A 74 16.14 -8.62 -20.56
CA GLU A 74 15.88 -8.80 -21.99
C GLU A 74 14.62 -9.65 -22.24
N GLY A 75 14.41 -10.69 -21.43
CA GLY A 75 13.31 -11.66 -21.51
C GLY A 75 12.00 -11.25 -20.86
N GLY A 76 12.01 -10.27 -19.96
CA GLY A 76 10.81 -9.90 -19.19
C GLY A 76 11.09 -8.91 -18.07
N ILE A 77 10.07 -8.65 -17.25
CA ILE A 77 10.13 -7.78 -16.08
C ILE A 77 9.88 -8.56 -14.79
N GLU A 78 10.75 -8.40 -13.80
CA GLU A 78 10.45 -8.76 -12.41
C GLU A 78 9.81 -7.57 -11.70
N VAL A 79 8.56 -7.70 -11.28
CA VAL A 79 7.85 -6.65 -10.55
C VAL A 79 8.23 -6.65 -9.06
N SER A 80 8.19 -5.48 -8.44
CA SER A 80 8.35 -5.34 -7.00
C SER A 80 7.18 -5.96 -6.23
N LEU A 81 7.46 -6.90 -5.32
CA LEU A 81 6.46 -7.51 -4.45
C LEU A 81 6.87 -7.40 -2.97
N PRO A 82 5.92 -7.14 -2.05
CA PRO A 82 6.19 -7.20 -0.62
C PRO A 82 6.54 -8.64 -0.20
N LEU A 83 7.31 -8.78 0.88
CA LEU A 83 7.76 -10.08 1.39
C LEU A 83 6.62 -11.08 1.59
N TRP A 84 5.50 -10.66 2.19
CA TRP A 84 4.37 -11.56 2.40
C TRP A 84 3.80 -12.14 1.08
N ARG A 85 3.75 -11.36 0.00
CA ARG A 85 3.31 -11.86 -1.32
C ARG A 85 4.30 -12.85 -1.91
N ARG A 86 5.59 -12.64 -1.65
CA ARG A 86 6.63 -13.58 -2.07
C ARG A 86 6.50 -14.92 -1.35
N LEU A 87 6.22 -14.88 -0.04
CA LEU A 87 6.01 -16.09 0.76
C LEU A 87 4.77 -16.89 0.32
N VAL A 88 3.71 -16.21 -0.15
CA VAL A 88 2.49 -16.85 -0.66
C VAL A 88 2.60 -17.22 -2.16
N GLY A 89 3.80 -17.14 -2.76
CA GLY A 89 4.03 -17.58 -4.14
C GLY A 89 3.52 -16.64 -5.23
N GLY A 90 3.40 -15.34 -4.95
CA GLY A 90 2.96 -14.35 -5.93
C GLY A 90 3.86 -14.32 -7.18
N LYS A 91 3.26 -14.32 -8.37
CA LYS A 91 3.95 -14.22 -9.66
C LYS A 91 4.74 -12.89 -9.72
N ARG A 92 6.06 -13.01 -9.79
CA ARG A 92 6.99 -11.86 -9.81
C ARG A 92 7.52 -11.55 -11.20
N TYR A 93 7.80 -12.59 -11.98
CA TYR A 93 8.38 -12.44 -13.30
C TYR A 93 7.29 -12.53 -14.36
N HIS A 94 7.30 -11.56 -15.27
CA HIS A 94 6.41 -11.48 -16.42
C HIS A 94 7.27 -11.46 -17.69
N PRO A 95 7.34 -12.57 -18.44
CA PRO A 95 7.98 -12.61 -19.74
C PRO A 95 7.34 -11.57 -20.67
N TRP A 96 8.13 -10.92 -21.53
CA TRP A 96 7.56 -9.93 -22.45
C TRP A 96 6.51 -10.53 -23.38
N GLU A 97 6.64 -11.81 -23.74
CA GLU A 97 5.68 -12.55 -24.56
C GLU A 97 4.29 -12.65 -23.92
N GLU A 98 4.21 -12.67 -22.59
CA GLU A 98 2.95 -12.70 -21.85
C GLU A 98 2.37 -11.29 -21.60
N VAL A 99 3.15 -10.24 -21.85
CA VAL A 99 2.75 -8.84 -21.64
C VAL A 99 2.21 -8.28 -22.95
N ALA A 100 0.93 -7.90 -22.97
CA ALA A 100 0.25 -7.31 -24.11
C ALA A 100 0.47 -5.79 -24.18
N ASN A 101 0.36 -5.10 -23.04
CA ASN A 101 0.50 -3.65 -22.94
C ASN A 101 1.38 -3.25 -21.74
N VAL A 102 2.19 -2.21 -21.95
CA VAL A 102 2.95 -1.47 -20.95
C VAL A 102 2.60 0.00 -21.09
N PHE A 103 2.11 0.63 -20.03
CA PHE A 103 1.66 2.02 -20.08
C PHE A 103 1.95 2.76 -18.77
N PRO A 104 2.06 4.09 -18.78
CA PRO A 104 2.04 4.88 -17.55
C PRO A 104 0.75 4.59 -16.79
N ALA A 105 0.82 4.23 -15.52
CA ALA A 105 -0.37 3.96 -14.70
C ALA A 105 -0.39 4.89 -13.50
N SER A 106 -1.51 5.56 -13.27
CA SER A 106 -1.71 6.32 -12.04
C SER A 106 -2.16 5.41 -10.91
N TYR A 107 -1.49 5.48 -9.75
CA TYR A 107 -1.91 4.77 -8.54
C TYR A 107 -1.80 5.66 -7.31
N GLU A 108 -2.62 5.34 -6.34
CA GLU A 108 -2.63 5.99 -5.05
C GLU A 108 -1.96 5.09 -4.01
N VAL A 109 -1.07 5.68 -3.21
CA VAL A 109 -0.65 5.10 -1.94
C VAL A 109 -1.54 5.69 -0.87
N SER A 110 -2.63 4.99 -0.55
CA SER A 110 -3.51 5.44 0.52
C SER A 110 -2.75 5.42 1.85
N GLY A 111 -2.43 6.61 2.38
CA GLY A 111 -1.94 6.78 3.75
C GLY A 111 -2.94 6.31 4.80
N ALA A 112 -4.18 6.02 4.40
CA ALA A 112 -5.23 5.47 5.25
C ALA A 112 -4.90 4.09 5.85
N PHE A 113 -3.88 3.39 5.33
CA PHE A 113 -3.38 2.17 5.98
C PHE A 113 -2.76 2.46 7.36
N LEU A 114 -2.29 3.69 7.60
CA LEU A 114 -1.60 4.08 8.83
C LEU A 114 -2.28 5.26 9.55
N SER A 115 -3.01 6.11 8.84
CA SER A 115 -3.87 7.14 9.45
C SER A 115 -5.03 7.52 8.54
N PRO A 116 -6.29 7.30 8.95
CA PRO A 116 -7.46 7.81 8.25
C PRO A 116 -7.47 9.35 8.13
N PHE A 117 -6.81 10.07 9.04
CA PHE A 117 -6.65 11.53 8.96
C PHE A 117 -5.60 11.97 7.94
N ALA A 118 -4.60 11.14 7.64
CA ALA A 118 -3.65 11.44 6.56
C ALA A 118 -4.33 11.40 5.17
N SER A 119 -5.50 10.76 5.05
CA SER A 119 -6.28 10.70 3.81
C SER A 119 -7.14 11.96 3.55
N SER A 120 -7.25 12.89 4.50
CA SER A 120 -8.09 14.10 4.32
C SER A 120 -7.36 15.24 3.58
N ALA A 121 -6.02 15.23 3.53
CA ALA A 121 -5.21 16.29 2.93
C ALA A 121 -4.96 16.13 1.41
N GLY A 122 -5.66 15.20 0.75
CA GLY A 122 -5.44 14.88 -0.66
C GLY A 122 -4.56 13.65 -0.81
N THR A 123 -5.10 12.66 -1.49
CA THR A 123 -4.40 11.41 -1.75
C THR A 123 -3.46 11.63 -2.92
N LEU A 124 -2.15 11.62 -2.66
CA LEU A 124 -1.15 11.79 -3.70
C LEU A 124 -1.30 10.67 -4.74
N VAL A 125 -1.65 11.07 -5.97
CA VAL A 125 -1.60 10.18 -7.13
C VAL A 125 -0.15 10.12 -7.58
N HIS A 126 0.36 8.91 -7.75
CA HIS A 126 1.71 8.62 -8.16
C HIS A 126 1.71 7.94 -9.52
N THR A 127 2.72 8.21 -10.33
CA THR A 127 2.91 7.49 -11.59
C THR A 127 3.68 6.21 -11.35
N GLY A 128 3.16 5.14 -11.92
CA GLY A 128 3.73 3.81 -11.99
C GLY A 128 3.73 3.28 -13.41
N ILE A 129 4.09 2.01 -13.56
CA ILE A 129 4.02 1.30 -14.84
C ILE A 129 2.92 0.25 -14.73
N GLY A 130 1.89 0.37 -15.55
CA GLY A 130 0.88 -0.64 -15.76
C GLY A 130 1.38 -1.69 -16.72
N LEU A 131 1.23 -2.96 -16.34
CA LEU A 131 1.42 -4.12 -17.18
C LEU A 131 0.07 -4.80 -17.35
N GLU A 132 -0.35 -5.01 -18.58
CA GLU A 132 -1.50 -5.84 -18.92
C GLU A 132 -1.00 -7.08 -19.66
N THR A 133 -1.34 -8.25 -19.12
CA THR A 133 -0.99 -9.52 -19.75
C THR A 133 -1.97 -9.89 -20.85
N VAL A 134 -1.59 -10.80 -21.74
CA VAL A 134 -2.47 -11.37 -22.76
C VAL A 134 -3.70 -12.06 -22.15
N ALA A 135 -3.57 -12.60 -20.93
CA ALA A 135 -4.67 -13.19 -20.18
C ALA A 135 -5.63 -12.16 -19.54
N GLY A 136 -5.33 -10.86 -19.65
CA GLY A 136 -6.12 -9.78 -19.06
C GLY A 136 -5.73 -9.41 -17.62
N ASP A 137 -4.74 -10.09 -17.03
CA ASP A 137 -4.24 -9.70 -15.70
C ASP A 137 -3.54 -8.35 -15.76
N ARG A 138 -3.83 -7.49 -14.78
CA ARG A 138 -3.22 -6.16 -14.65
C ARG A 138 -2.36 -6.07 -13.40
N VAL A 139 -1.14 -5.56 -13.58
CA VAL A 139 -0.17 -5.34 -12.51
C VAL A 139 0.34 -3.92 -12.59
N VAL A 140 0.36 -3.21 -11.47
CA VAL A 140 0.94 -1.87 -11.37
C VAL A 140 2.26 -1.95 -10.62
N VAL A 141 3.35 -1.64 -11.31
CA VAL A 141 4.68 -1.45 -10.72
C VAL A 141 4.72 -0.06 -10.07
N ARG A 142 4.98 -0.05 -8.77
CA ARG A 142 4.97 1.16 -7.94
C ARG A 142 6.39 1.68 -7.74
N PHE A 143 6.53 3.00 -7.71
CA PHE A 143 7.77 3.70 -7.45
C PHE A 143 7.67 4.52 -6.16
N THR A 144 8.78 4.62 -5.44
CA THR A 144 8.84 5.48 -4.26
C THR A 144 8.76 6.95 -4.69
N PRO A 145 7.83 7.74 -4.14
CA PRO A 145 7.76 9.17 -4.45
C PRO A 145 9.07 9.86 -4.10
N GLY A 146 9.62 10.65 -5.03
CA GLY A 146 10.75 11.53 -4.73
C GLY A 146 10.30 12.59 -3.72
N ALA A 147 11.01 12.70 -2.60
CA ALA A 147 10.67 13.65 -1.53
C ALA A 147 10.52 15.08 -2.10
N ILE A 148 9.34 15.68 -1.90
CA ILE A 148 9.14 17.15 -1.86
C ILE A 148 9.46 17.90 -3.18
N ARG A 149 9.78 17.22 -4.29
CA ARG A 149 9.73 17.86 -5.62
C ARG A 149 8.29 17.83 -6.14
N ALA A 150 7.56 18.87 -5.71
CA ALA A 150 6.35 19.41 -6.31
C ALA A 150 5.91 18.75 -7.64
N PHE A 151 4.75 18.08 -7.61
CA PHE A 151 3.78 17.98 -8.72
C PHE A 151 4.24 17.43 -10.08
N ARG A 152 5.48 16.95 -10.26
CA ARG A 152 5.88 16.21 -11.47
C ARG A 152 5.66 14.72 -11.23
N GLY A 153 4.71 14.15 -11.96
CA GLY A 153 4.28 12.75 -11.82
C GLY A 153 5.39 11.70 -11.98
N GLU A 154 6.54 12.06 -12.52
CA GLU A 154 7.56 11.09 -12.93
C GLU A 154 8.80 11.13 -12.01
N THR A 155 8.97 10.08 -11.20
CA THR A 155 10.18 9.89 -10.39
C THR A 155 11.34 9.41 -11.25
N GLU A 156 12.60 9.68 -10.86
CA GLU A 156 13.77 9.17 -11.60
C GLU A 156 13.75 7.64 -11.75
N GLY A 157 13.29 6.93 -10.71
CA GLY A 157 13.08 5.49 -10.76
C GLY A 157 12.06 5.08 -11.82
N TYR A 158 10.94 5.79 -11.92
CA TYR A 158 9.93 5.57 -12.96
C TYR A 158 10.50 5.85 -14.36
N VAL A 159 11.11 7.02 -14.58
CA VAL A 159 11.63 7.44 -15.90
C VAL A 159 12.65 6.43 -16.42
N ARG A 160 13.66 6.09 -15.60
CA ARG A 160 14.69 5.13 -16.00
C ARG A 160 14.15 3.73 -16.22
N THR A 161 13.17 3.30 -15.43
CA THR A 161 12.53 2.00 -15.66
C THR A 161 11.75 2.00 -16.97
N MET A 162 10.98 3.05 -17.25
CA MET A 162 10.21 3.16 -18.47
C MET A 162 11.12 3.24 -19.71
N ASP A 163 12.24 3.95 -19.62
CA ASP A 163 13.22 4.04 -20.70
C ASP A 163 13.87 2.68 -20.99
N ALA A 164 14.24 1.92 -19.94
CA ALA A 164 14.73 0.55 -20.11
C ALA A 164 13.67 -0.37 -20.75
N VAL A 165 12.39 -0.22 -20.38
CA VAL A 165 11.32 -0.99 -21.02
C VAL A 165 11.14 -0.61 -22.49
N ARG A 166 11.16 0.69 -22.82
CA ARG A 166 11.11 1.18 -24.20
C ARG A 166 12.27 0.64 -25.02
N GLU A 167 13.47 0.64 -24.46
CA GLU A 167 14.67 0.11 -25.11
C GLU A 167 14.50 -1.38 -25.46
N VAL A 168 14.10 -2.19 -24.49
CA VAL A 168 13.92 -3.64 -24.69
C VAL A 168 12.81 -3.94 -25.70
N LEU A 169 11.66 -3.26 -25.61
CA LEU A 169 10.56 -3.49 -26.55
C LEU A 169 10.90 -3.01 -27.96
N ARG A 170 11.61 -1.88 -28.09
CA ARG A 170 12.10 -1.39 -29.39
C ARG A 170 13.09 -2.36 -30.02
N ALA A 171 14.03 -2.90 -29.25
CA ALA A 171 14.97 -3.92 -29.71
C ALA A 171 14.26 -5.20 -30.20
N ARG A 172 13.08 -5.50 -29.63
CA ARG A 172 12.20 -6.61 -30.03
C ARG A 172 11.21 -6.25 -31.16
N GLY A 173 11.22 -5.02 -31.68
CA GLY A 173 10.27 -4.56 -32.70
C GLY A 173 8.82 -4.49 -32.22
N ARG A 174 8.59 -4.33 -30.90
CA ARG A 174 7.26 -4.28 -30.29
C ARG A 174 6.90 -2.87 -29.84
N SER A 175 5.61 -2.52 -29.94
CA SER A 175 5.06 -1.31 -29.34
C SER A 175 4.84 -1.49 -27.83
N LEU A 176 4.78 -0.38 -27.10
CA LEU A 176 4.39 -0.36 -25.69
C LEU A 176 2.93 -0.80 -25.51
N VAL A 177 2.05 -0.34 -26.38
CA VAL A 177 0.62 -0.64 -26.34
C VAL A 177 0.22 -1.22 -27.69
N THR A 178 -0.46 -2.36 -27.65
CA THR A 178 -0.92 -3.09 -28.83
C THR A 178 -2.43 -2.96 -28.99
N ASN A 179 -3.18 -2.97 -27.87
CA ASN A 179 -4.63 -2.81 -27.85
C ASN A 179 -5.03 -1.67 -26.90
N VAL A 180 -5.72 -0.66 -27.42
CA VAL A 180 -6.27 0.45 -26.64
C VAL A 180 -7.79 0.31 -26.58
N ARG A 181 -8.33 0.21 -25.37
CA ARG A 181 -9.78 0.33 -25.18
C ARG A 181 -10.17 1.80 -25.41
N ARG A 182 -11.09 2.03 -26.34
CA ARG A 182 -11.65 3.37 -26.55
C ARG A 182 -12.77 3.59 -25.54
N TYR A 183 -12.73 4.76 -24.90
CA TYR A 183 -13.78 5.24 -24.01
C TYR A 183 -14.44 6.46 -24.64
N THR A 184 -15.72 6.66 -24.37
CA THR A 184 -16.42 7.91 -24.73
C THR A 184 -16.10 9.01 -23.72
N ASP A 185 -16.29 10.28 -24.09
CA ASP A 185 -16.08 11.41 -23.17
C ASP A 185 -16.97 11.30 -21.92
N THR A 186 -18.20 10.79 -22.08
CA THR A 186 -19.12 10.55 -20.96
C THR A 186 -18.63 9.45 -20.03
N GLU A 187 -18.03 8.38 -20.55
CA GLU A 187 -17.39 7.33 -19.75
C GLU A 187 -16.18 7.87 -19.00
N VAL A 188 -15.33 8.65 -19.68
CA VAL A 188 -14.14 9.28 -19.06
C VAL A 188 -14.54 10.21 -17.93
N GLN A 189 -15.54 11.07 -18.14
CA GLN A 189 -16.05 11.96 -17.11
C GLN A 189 -16.61 11.17 -15.92
N GLY A 190 -17.43 10.15 -16.15
CA GLY A 190 -17.98 9.31 -15.09
C GLY A 190 -16.91 8.47 -14.36
N MET A 191 -15.81 8.10 -15.02
CA MET A 191 -14.65 7.49 -14.37
C MET A 191 -13.89 8.49 -13.49
N ALA A 192 -13.69 9.71 -13.99
CA ALA A 192 -13.00 10.78 -13.25
C ALA A 192 -13.78 11.22 -12.00
N GLU A 193 -15.10 11.33 -12.09
CA GLU A 193 -15.97 11.65 -10.95
C GLU A 193 -15.87 10.57 -9.87
N ARG A 194 -15.98 9.28 -10.25
CA ARG A 194 -15.83 8.15 -9.31
C ARG A 194 -14.44 8.08 -8.70
N ALA A 195 -13.39 8.43 -9.45
CA ALA A 195 -12.02 8.46 -8.92
C ALA A 195 -11.82 9.60 -7.90
N ARG A 196 -12.60 10.69 -7.98
CA ARG A 196 -12.51 11.83 -7.04
C ARG A 196 -13.29 11.62 -5.74
N GLU A 197 -14.14 10.60 -5.66
CA GLU A 197 -14.89 10.31 -4.43
C GLU A 197 -13.95 10.08 -3.23
N PRO A 198 -14.26 10.65 -2.06
CA PRO A 198 -13.47 10.43 -0.86
C PRO A 198 -13.54 8.96 -0.45
N LEU A 199 -12.40 8.37 -0.08
CA LEU A 199 -12.33 6.96 0.33
C LEU A 199 -13.22 6.69 1.56
N LEU A 200 -13.25 7.64 2.50
CA LEU A 200 -14.14 7.66 3.65
C LEU A 200 -14.70 9.07 3.82
N GLY A 201 -15.96 9.17 4.23
CA GLY A 201 -16.52 10.45 4.67
C GLY A 201 -15.91 10.88 6.00
N MET A 202 -15.85 12.19 6.25
CA MET A 202 -15.32 12.75 7.51
C MET A 202 -16.01 12.15 8.74
N ALA A 203 -17.33 11.97 8.69
CA ALA A 203 -18.09 11.31 9.75
C ALA A 203 -17.61 9.89 10.04
N SER A 204 -17.30 9.10 9.00
CA SER A 204 -16.78 7.74 9.16
C SER A 204 -15.40 7.71 9.81
N ILE A 205 -14.54 8.69 9.49
CA ILE A 205 -13.23 8.84 10.12
C ILE A 205 -13.38 9.14 11.61
N VAL A 206 -14.20 10.13 11.96
CA VAL A 206 -14.46 10.52 13.36
C VAL A 206 -15.02 9.35 14.17
N LEU A 207 -16.02 8.65 13.63
CA LEU A 207 -16.61 7.48 14.28
C LEU A 207 -15.59 6.35 14.48
N ALA A 208 -14.73 6.08 13.49
CA ALA A 208 -13.73 5.04 13.60
C ALA A 208 -12.71 5.28 14.74
N PHE A 209 -12.49 6.53 15.15
CA PHE A 209 -11.60 6.89 16.26
C PHE A 209 -12.29 7.01 17.62
N LEU A 210 -13.54 7.49 17.65
CA LEU A 210 -14.27 7.70 18.91
C LEU A 210 -14.99 6.43 19.40
N ILE A 211 -15.43 5.56 18.49
CA ILE A 211 -16.13 4.32 18.84
C ILE A 211 -15.24 3.38 19.68
N PRO A 212 -13.96 3.11 19.35
CA PRO A 212 -13.12 2.20 20.13
C PRO A 212 -13.00 2.56 21.62
N PRO A 213 -12.59 3.77 22.04
CA PRO A 213 -12.52 4.12 23.45
C PRO A 213 -13.90 4.14 24.13
N ALA A 214 -14.97 4.55 23.42
CA ALA A 214 -16.32 4.53 23.96
C ALA A 214 -16.84 3.10 24.21
N LEU A 215 -16.57 2.16 23.29
CA LEU A 215 -16.89 0.74 23.46
C LEU A 215 -16.11 0.14 24.61
N VAL A 216 -14.80 0.42 24.70
CA VAL A 216 -13.96 -0.06 25.81
C VAL A 216 -14.48 0.46 27.15
N ALA A 217 -14.81 1.75 27.25
CA ALA A 217 -15.38 2.34 28.46
C ALA A 217 -16.74 1.73 28.83
N ALA A 218 -17.65 1.56 27.85
CA ALA A 218 -18.95 0.95 28.08
C ALA A 218 -18.83 -0.51 28.55
N VAL A 219 -17.92 -1.28 27.97
CA VAL A 219 -17.64 -2.67 28.38
C VAL A 219 -17.19 -2.74 29.83
N PHE A 220 -16.23 -1.91 30.23
CA PHE A 220 -15.75 -1.89 31.62
C PHE A 220 -16.80 -1.34 32.60
N LEU A 221 -17.65 -0.42 32.17
CA LEU A 221 -18.73 0.13 33.00
C LEU A 221 -19.80 -0.94 33.30
N VAL A 222 -20.14 -1.79 32.32
CA VAL A 222 -21.19 -2.81 32.46
C VAL A 222 -20.67 -4.10 33.09
N LEU A 223 -19.47 -4.55 32.73
CA LEU A 223 -18.95 -5.87 33.09
C LEU A 223 -17.83 -5.84 34.15
N GLY A 224 -17.39 -4.65 34.58
CA GLY A 224 -16.26 -4.49 35.48
C GLY A 224 -14.93 -4.92 34.84
N THR A 225 -13.90 -5.15 35.66
CA THR A 225 -12.52 -5.43 35.22
C THR A 225 -12.17 -6.92 35.13
N GLY A 226 -13.16 -7.78 34.89
CA GLY A 226 -12.97 -9.22 34.75
C GLY A 226 -12.32 -9.66 33.42
N PRO A 227 -11.77 -10.88 33.33
CA PRO A 227 -11.10 -11.37 32.12
C PRO A 227 -12.02 -11.40 30.88
N PHE A 228 -13.31 -11.67 31.08
CA PHE A 228 -14.30 -11.62 30.01
C PHE A 228 -14.55 -10.20 29.50
N ALA A 229 -14.60 -9.21 30.40
CA ALA A 229 -14.73 -7.80 30.03
C ALA A 229 -13.49 -7.33 29.26
N PHE A 230 -12.29 -7.75 29.67
CA PHE A 230 -11.06 -7.48 28.93
C PHE A 230 -11.09 -8.03 27.50
N LEU A 231 -11.54 -9.28 27.31
CA LEU A 231 -11.67 -9.85 25.97
C LEU A 231 -12.61 -9.03 25.09
N LEU A 232 -13.78 -8.66 25.60
CA LEU A 232 -14.75 -7.85 24.87
C LEU A 232 -14.24 -6.43 24.60
N ALA A 233 -13.51 -5.83 25.53
CA ALA A 233 -12.89 -4.52 25.34
C ALA A 233 -11.83 -4.56 24.24
N VAL A 234 -11.02 -5.62 24.18
CA VAL A 234 -10.04 -5.83 23.09
C VAL A 234 -10.76 -5.97 21.75
N ILE A 235 -11.84 -6.78 21.68
CA ILE A 235 -12.62 -6.93 20.45
C ILE A 235 -13.23 -5.57 20.03
N GLY A 236 -13.85 -4.85 20.96
CA GLY A 236 -14.43 -3.52 20.70
C GLY A 236 -13.40 -2.47 20.29
N ALA A 237 -12.16 -2.57 20.79
CA ALA A 237 -11.06 -1.69 20.41
C ALA A 237 -10.53 -1.96 19.00
N VAL A 238 -10.45 -3.24 18.60
CA VAL A 238 -9.78 -3.68 17.36
C VAL A 238 -10.75 -3.76 16.18
N LEU A 239 -12.01 -4.14 16.41
CA LEU A 239 -12.95 -4.45 15.33
C LEU A 239 -13.32 -3.22 14.48
N PRO A 240 -13.72 -2.06 15.05
CA PRO A 240 -14.02 -0.87 14.25
C PRO A 240 -12.89 -0.38 13.34
N PRO A 241 -11.63 -0.21 13.82
CA PRO A 241 -10.54 0.23 12.95
C PRO A 241 -10.20 -0.82 11.88
N THR A 242 -10.29 -2.11 12.21
CA THR A 242 -10.03 -3.19 11.23
C THR A 242 -11.04 -3.16 10.08
N ILE A 243 -12.33 -2.98 10.37
CA ILE A 243 -13.38 -2.84 9.35
C ILE A 243 -13.14 -1.60 8.50
N SER A 244 -12.83 -0.46 9.14
CA SER A 244 -12.55 0.80 8.44
C SER A 244 -11.37 0.66 7.47
N ILE A 245 -10.28 0.02 7.89
CA ILE A 245 -9.11 -0.28 7.05
C ILE A 245 -9.51 -1.18 5.88
N ALA A 246 -10.26 -2.26 6.13
CA ALA A 246 -10.68 -3.20 5.09
C ALA A 246 -11.54 -2.53 4.00
N VAL A 247 -12.52 -1.70 4.40
CA VAL A 247 -13.37 -0.93 3.47
C VAL A 247 -12.53 0.04 2.66
N THR A 248 -11.63 0.77 3.32
CA THR A 248 -10.76 1.75 2.68
C THR A 248 -9.82 1.11 1.66
N LEU A 249 -9.24 -0.05 2.00
CA LEU A 249 -8.40 -0.81 1.08
C LEU A 249 -9.16 -1.29 -0.15
N ARG A 250 -10.41 -1.75 0.00
CA ARG A 250 -11.25 -2.15 -1.14
C ARG A 250 -11.56 -0.97 -2.05
N ARG A 251 -11.93 0.18 -1.47
CA ARG A 251 -12.20 1.42 -2.23
C ARG A 251 -10.96 1.93 -2.95
N SER A 252 -9.81 1.95 -2.26
CA SER A 252 -8.53 2.36 -2.86
C SER A 252 -8.13 1.44 -4.02
N ARG A 253 -8.32 0.12 -3.91
CA ARG A 253 -8.07 -0.81 -5.04
C ARG A 253 -8.96 -0.50 -6.24
N ARG A 254 -10.25 -0.25 -6.02
CA ARG A 254 -11.20 0.11 -7.09
C ARG A 254 -10.82 1.43 -7.75
N ARG A 255 -10.45 2.44 -6.96
CA ARG A 255 -9.98 3.73 -7.46
C ARG A 255 -8.70 3.60 -8.28
N ASN A 256 -7.74 2.79 -7.83
CA ASN A 256 -6.50 2.55 -8.58
C ASN A 256 -6.73 1.90 -9.95
N LEU A 257 -7.75 1.04 -10.07
CA LEU A 257 -8.15 0.50 -11.38
C LEU A 257 -8.68 1.60 -12.29
N LEU A 258 -9.55 2.48 -11.79
CA LEU A 258 -10.08 3.62 -12.56
C LEU A 258 -8.97 4.61 -12.96
N LEU A 259 -8.08 4.94 -12.04
CA LEU A 259 -6.94 5.83 -12.31
C LEU A 259 -5.98 5.24 -13.36
N SER A 260 -5.81 3.92 -13.36
CA SER A 260 -5.02 3.21 -14.37
C SER A 260 -5.71 3.12 -15.73
N GLU A 261 -7.03 3.27 -15.82
CA GLU A 261 -7.76 3.33 -17.10
C GLU A 261 -7.81 4.74 -17.69
N LEU A 262 -7.63 5.76 -16.84
CA LEU A 262 -7.61 7.18 -17.23
C LEU A 262 -6.22 7.68 -17.66
N SER A 263 -5.16 6.90 -17.41
CA SER A 263 -3.76 7.22 -17.72
C SER A 263 -3.32 6.63 -19.05
#